data_AF-A0A559QUL6-F1
#
_entry.id   AF-A0A559QUL6-F1
#
_cell.length_a   1.000
_cell.length_b   1.000
_cell.length_c   1.000
_cell.angle_alpha   90.00
_cell.angle_beta   90.00
_cell.angle_gamma   90.00
#
_symmetry.space_group_name_H-M   'P 1'
#
loop_
_entity.id
_entity.type
_entity.pdbx_description
1 polymer ?
#
loop_
_entity_poly.entity_id
_entity_poly.type
_entity_poly.pdbx_seq_one_letter_code
_entity_poly.pdbx_strand_id
1 'polypeptide(L)'
;MFEFAENYSVGQFANGDYWVHNDGNDVVITGISPASYEDAGRIKNGTMINPANSANQGYDSSPRDMTYEATLNRDPGITGQSMVVPAGSSVIKSISMQSDAGRPIISDAVVLTVLAGAPPQGAFRPPYSGGDKAIIATASDLDFSQLGSFARLGGEPDLADLTASVARVWLEHCTQWIQRDIHPQNNMPAYGRDLAMTSGRGLLALQLDYSDAEKQMLLIHLVQYGLDIYGIAREGGQWNANGGHNLGRKLPLLLAGKVLHNDDILAYADAAQHFIFHDDQQHFYVSQVEVDMTHSSAWNPDDRADPIPYEVADIGMPEWGIRHFDRPAADNRAWGATYRNVNGYSQTTHVFAARLMGAQDMWNWPALFDYADRFYETESQGFPDYFQTLWDAYRN
;
A
#
# COMPACT_ATOMS: atom_id res chain seq x y z
N MET A 1 -14.61 -10.21 17.38
CA MET A 1 -15.84 -11.01 17.19
C MET A 1 -17.00 -10.07 16.97
N PHE A 2 -17.80 -10.28 15.94
CA PHE A 2 -19.02 -9.51 15.68
C PHE A 2 -20.23 -10.29 16.21
N GLU A 3 -21.10 -9.64 16.96
CA GLU A 3 -22.34 -10.20 17.48
C GLU A 3 -23.50 -9.67 16.64
N PHE A 4 -24.25 -10.59 16.03
CA PHE A 4 -25.36 -10.26 15.14
C PHE A 4 -26.70 -10.38 15.88
N ALA A 5 -27.67 -9.54 15.51
CA ALA A 5 -29.02 -9.60 16.08
C ALA A 5 -29.77 -10.90 15.72
N GLU A 6 -29.39 -11.50 14.60
CA GLU A 6 -30.00 -12.70 14.03
C GLU A 6 -28.92 -13.66 13.50
N ASN A 7 -29.33 -14.85 13.08
CA ASN A 7 -28.45 -15.78 12.42
C ASN A 7 -28.32 -15.40 10.94
N TYR A 8 -27.19 -14.78 10.57
CA TYR A 8 -26.84 -14.48 9.19
C TYR A 8 -25.91 -15.54 8.59
N SER A 9 -25.85 -15.60 7.26
CA SER A 9 -24.91 -16.46 6.55
C SER A 9 -23.53 -15.81 6.54
N VAL A 10 -22.51 -16.57 6.94
CA VAL A 10 -21.12 -16.11 7.07
C VAL A 10 -20.16 -17.04 6.35
N GLY A 11 -19.05 -16.49 5.89
CA GLY A 11 -17.95 -17.25 5.31
C GLY A 11 -16.69 -16.41 5.16
N GLN A 12 -15.74 -16.91 4.39
CA GLN A 12 -14.46 -16.25 4.16
C GLN A 12 -14.17 -16.07 2.68
N PHE A 13 -13.41 -15.02 2.36
CA PHE A 13 -12.78 -14.79 1.06
C PHE A 13 -11.49 -15.60 0.93
N ALA A 14 -10.87 -15.57 -0.26
CA ALA A 14 -9.62 -16.29 -0.56
C ALA A 14 -8.47 -15.93 0.40
N ASN A 15 -8.40 -14.69 0.87
CA ASN A 15 -7.38 -14.22 1.81
C ASN A 15 -7.73 -14.50 3.29
N GLY A 16 -8.88 -15.11 3.58
CA GLY A 16 -9.34 -15.40 4.94
C GLY A 16 -10.15 -14.30 5.62
N ASP A 17 -10.32 -13.13 5.00
CA ASP A 17 -11.23 -12.10 5.52
C ASP A 17 -12.69 -12.59 5.50
N TYR A 18 -13.51 -12.06 6.42
CA TYR A 18 -14.89 -12.53 6.58
C TYR A 18 -15.89 -11.74 5.74
N TRP A 19 -16.92 -12.43 5.28
CA TRP A 19 -18.15 -11.84 4.78
C TRP A 19 -19.38 -12.31 5.57
N VAL A 20 -20.43 -11.50 5.51
CA VAL A 20 -21.77 -11.80 6.02
C VAL A 20 -22.82 -11.31 5.02
N HIS A 21 -23.97 -11.98 4.90
CA HIS A 21 -25.12 -11.45 4.16
C HIS A 21 -26.45 -11.81 4.83
N ASN A 22 -27.47 -11.00 4.52
CA ASN A 22 -28.87 -11.18 4.93
C ASN A 22 -29.81 -11.13 3.71
N ASP A 23 -29.51 -11.95 2.69
CA ASP A 23 -30.26 -12.07 1.43
C ASP A 23 -30.68 -10.73 0.80
N GLY A 24 -29.71 -9.81 0.71
CA GLY A 24 -29.87 -8.48 0.14
C GLY A 24 -30.30 -7.39 1.13
N ASN A 25 -30.69 -7.76 2.35
CA ASN A 25 -31.07 -6.82 3.40
C ASN A 25 -29.88 -6.42 4.29
N ASP A 26 -30.13 -5.45 5.16
CA ASP A 26 -29.16 -4.97 6.13
C ASP A 26 -28.81 -6.05 7.16
N VAL A 27 -27.57 -5.98 7.66
CA VAL A 27 -27.07 -6.77 8.78
C VAL A 27 -27.06 -5.90 10.02
N VAL A 28 -27.61 -6.41 11.13
CA VAL A 28 -27.62 -5.69 12.41
C VAL A 28 -26.56 -6.29 13.34
N ILE A 29 -25.58 -5.47 13.72
CA ILE A 29 -24.51 -5.82 14.65
C ILE A 29 -24.87 -5.23 16.03
N THR A 30 -25.12 -6.10 17.00
CA THR A 30 -25.52 -5.71 18.37
C THR A 30 -24.32 -5.46 19.27
N GLY A 31 -23.17 -6.04 18.95
CA GLY A 31 -21.94 -5.93 19.73
C GLY A 31 -20.71 -6.28 18.90
N ILE A 32 -19.56 -5.74 19.31
CA ILE A 32 -18.25 -6.08 18.74
C ILE A 32 -17.29 -6.29 19.90
N SER A 33 -16.49 -7.35 19.87
CA SER A 33 -15.48 -7.66 20.88
C SER A 33 -14.07 -7.62 20.28
N PRO A 34 -13.13 -6.83 20.88
CA PRO A 34 -13.35 -5.95 22.03
C PRO A 34 -14.26 -4.76 21.67
N ALA A 35 -15.10 -4.32 22.60
CA ALA A 35 -15.98 -3.16 22.37
C ALA A 35 -15.16 -1.87 22.24
N SER A 36 -15.71 -0.86 21.57
CA SER A 36 -15.23 0.50 21.77
C SER A 36 -15.66 1.00 23.14
N TYR A 37 -14.78 1.70 23.84
CA TYR A 37 -15.04 2.20 25.19
C TYR A 37 -14.19 3.44 25.49
N GLU A 38 -14.59 4.22 26.49
CA GLU A 38 -13.81 5.32 27.04
C GLU A 38 -12.91 4.84 28.18
N ASP A 39 -11.63 5.17 28.11
CA ASP A 39 -10.60 4.89 29.11
C ASP A 39 -9.88 6.20 29.45
N ALA A 40 -10.15 6.75 30.64
CA ALA A 40 -9.56 8.01 31.10
C ALA A 40 -9.65 9.17 30.09
N GLY A 41 -10.80 9.31 29.40
CA GLY A 41 -11.04 10.36 28.39
C GLY A 41 -10.56 10.03 26.97
N ARG A 42 -9.93 8.87 26.75
CA ARG A 42 -9.58 8.35 25.42
C ARG A 42 -10.60 7.30 24.99
N ILE A 43 -11.23 7.49 23.84
CA ILE A 43 -12.08 6.48 23.20
C ILE A 43 -11.20 5.55 22.39
N LYS A 44 -11.31 4.24 22.65
CA LYS A 44 -10.46 3.19 22.07
C LYS A 44 -11.28 2.19 21.25
N ASN A 45 -10.60 1.39 20.44
CA ASN A 45 -11.15 0.26 19.67
C ASN A 45 -12.37 0.66 18.83
N GLY A 46 -12.30 1.73 18.07
CA GLY A 46 -13.42 2.19 17.27
C GLY A 46 -13.69 1.35 16.03
N THR A 47 -14.83 1.62 15.40
CA THR A 47 -15.28 0.94 14.18
C THR A 47 -15.73 1.96 13.14
N MET A 48 -15.37 1.76 11.87
CA MET A 48 -15.83 2.60 10.75
C MET A 48 -16.53 1.75 9.69
N ILE A 49 -17.52 2.33 9.02
CA ILE A 49 -18.17 1.74 7.84
C ILE A 49 -17.66 2.46 6.60
N ASN A 50 -17.22 1.72 5.57
CA ASN A 50 -16.75 2.24 4.28
C ASN A 50 -15.85 3.49 4.42
N PRO A 51 -14.68 3.38 5.07
CA PRO A 51 -13.82 4.52 5.31
C PRO A 51 -13.45 5.20 3.97
N ALA A 52 -13.71 6.51 3.90
CA ALA A 52 -13.32 7.34 2.77
C ALA A 52 -11.82 7.65 2.81
N ASN A 53 -11.25 8.05 1.66
CA ASN A 53 -9.91 8.64 1.64
C ASN A 53 -9.92 9.97 2.40
N SER A 54 -9.43 10.00 3.65
CA SER A 54 -9.59 11.14 4.55
C SER A 54 -8.51 11.21 5.63
N ALA A 55 -8.26 12.43 6.13
CA ALA A 55 -7.46 12.66 7.34
C ALA A 55 -8.22 12.34 8.64
N ASN A 56 -9.51 12.03 8.54
CA ASN A 56 -10.39 11.78 9.67
C ASN A 56 -10.59 10.28 9.89
N GLN A 57 -10.69 9.87 11.16
CA GLN A 57 -10.87 8.49 11.55
C GLN A 57 -11.74 8.36 12.80
N GLY A 58 -12.34 7.18 12.98
CA GLY A 58 -13.22 6.84 14.11
C GLY A 58 -12.69 5.69 14.98
N TYR A 59 -11.40 5.37 14.91
CA TYR A 59 -10.76 4.23 15.57
C TYR A 59 -10.25 4.53 16.97
N ASP A 60 -9.64 5.71 17.18
CA ASP A 60 -9.05 6.08 18.47
C ASP A 60 -9.05 7.59 18.65
N SER A 61 -9.45 8.12 19.81
CA SER A 61 -9.57 9.56 20.02
C SER A 61 -8.31 10.28 20.45
N SER A 62 -7.18 9.58 20.58
CA SER A 62 -5.86 10.17 20.82
C SER A 62 -4.90 9.95 19.64
N PRO A 63 -5.27 10.32 18.40
CA PRO A 63 -4.34 10.30 17.28
C PRO A 63 -3.23 11.33 17.50
N ARG A 64 -2.07 11.09 16.90
CA ARG A 64 -0.96 12.04 16.97
C ARG A 64 -1.11 13.13 15.90
N ASP A 65 -1.62 12.77 14.72
CA ASP A 65 -1.62 13.62 13.52
C ASP A 65 -2.90 13.52 12.68
N MET A 66 -3.57 12.37 12.66
CA MET A 66 -4.91 12.27 12.10
C MET A 66 -5.94 12.96 13.01
N THR A 67 -7.12 13.22 12.49
CA THR A 67 -8.22 13.80 13.28
C THR A 67 -9.19 12.71 13.70
N TYR A 68 -9.54 12.66 14.98
CA TYR A 68 -10.64 11.81 15.45
C TYR A 68 -11.97 12.50 15.25
N GLU A 69 -12.93 11.81 14.63
CA GLU A 69 -14.31 12.26 14.51
C GLU A 69 -15.25 11.24 15.15
N ALA A 70 -15.89 11.62 16.25
CA ALA A 70 -16.76 10.72 17.00
C ALA A 70 -17.93 10.15 16.17
N THR A 71 -18.41 10.90 15.16
CA THR A 71 -19.48 10.45 14.25
C THR A 71 -19.06 9.29 13.35
N LEU A 72 -17.75 9.12 13.12
CA LEU A 72 -17.19 8.02 12.34
C LEU A 72 -17.06 6.74 13.18
N ASN A 73 -17.01 6.82 14.51
CA ASN A 73 -17.01 5.65 15.38
C ASN A 73 -18.43 5.08 15.51
N ARG A 74 -18.70 3.99 14.80
CA ARG A 74 -20.02 3.34 14.72
C ARG A 74 -20.17 2.15 15.65
N ASP A 75 -19.20 1.89 16.52
CA ASP A 75 -19.19 0.72 17.39
C ASP A 75 -20.37 0.73 18.39
N PRO A 76 -21.13 -0.37 18.55
CA PRO A 76 -22.21 -0.43 19.53
C PRO A 76 -21.77 -0.16 20.97
N GLY A 77 -20.51 -0.49 21.31
CA GLY A 77 -19.94 -0.29 22.65
C GLY A 77 -19.84 1.18 23.07
N ILE A 78 -19.62 2.10 22.11
CA ILE A 78 -19.54 3.54 22.40
C ILE A 78 -20.86 4.26 22.10
N THR A 79 -21.59 3.83 21.07
CA THR A 79 -22.84 4.48 20.67
C THR A 79 -24.03 4.05 21.55
N GLY A 80 -23.94 2.91 22.22
CA GLY A 80 -25.02 2.31 23.00
C GLY A 80 -26.19 1.80 22.15
N GLN A 81 -26.01 1.70 20.83
CA GLN A 81 -27.04 1.31 19.87
C GLN A 81 -26.51 0.23 18.91
N SER A 82 -27.38 -0.67 18.46
CA SER A 82 -27.01 -1.63 17.42
C SER A 82 -26.64 -0.91 16.13
N MET A 83 -25.60 -1.38 15.46
CA MET A 83 -25.13 -0.85 14.20
C MET A 83 -25.86 -1.57 13.05
N VAL A 84 -26.73 -0.84 12.35
CA VAL A 84 -27.35 -1.30 11.11
C VAL A 84 -26.37 -1.06 9.96
N VAL A 85 -25.98 -2.12 9.26
CA VAL A 85 -24.99 -2.09 8.19
C VAL A 85 -25.66 -2.51 6.87
N PRO A 86 -25.76 -1.61 5.89
CA PRO A 86 -26.34 -1.94 4.60
C PRO A 86 -25.53 -3.01 3.85
N ALA A 87 -26.22 -3.83 3.07
CA ALA A 87 -25.57 -4.65 2.04
C ALA A 87 -24.75 -3.75 1.09
N GLY A 88 -23.57 -4.23 0.70
CA GLY A 88 -22.60 -3.41 -0.04
C GLY A 88 -21.73 -2.51 0.85
N SER A 89 -21.47 -2.94 2.09
CA SER A 89 -20.61 -2.20 3.02
C SER A 89 -19.45 -3.05 3.54
N SER A 90 -18.37 -2.39 3.94
CA SER A 90 -17.30 -2.95 4.75
C SER A 90 -17.29 -2.29 6.12
N VAL A 91 -17.13 -3.10 7.16
CA VAL A 91 -16.97 -2.69 8.55
C VAL A 91 -15.53 -2.94 8.94
N ILE A 92 -14.82 -1.88 9.28
CA ILE A 92 -13.43 -1.94 9.76
C ILE A 92 -13.50 -1.82 11.28
N LYS A 93 -13.04 -2.86 11.97
CA LYS A 93 -12.85 -2.84 13.42
C LYS A 93 -11.37 -2.72 13.72
N SER A 94 -11.00 -1.79 14.62
CA SER A 94 -9.64 -1.68 15.14
C SER A 94 -9.54 -2.11 16.61
N ILE A 95 -8.31 -2.42 17.03
CA ILE A 95 -7.90 -2.51 18.43
C ILE A 95 -6.85 -1.43 18.66
N SER A 96 -7.06 -0.58 19.65
CA SER A 96 -6.12 0.46 20.05
C SER A 96 -4.88 -0.11 20.72
N MET A 97 -3.75 0.54 20.51
CA MET A 97 -2.55 0.36 21.32
C MET A 97 -2.87 0.69 22.79
N GLN A 98 -2.17 0.03 23.72
CA GLN A 98 -2.31 0.35 25.15
C GLN A 98 -1.87 1.79 25.44
N SER A 99 -0.74 2.21 24.86
CA SER A 99 -0.25 3.59 24.91
C SER A 99 -0.70 4.38 23.67
N ASP A 100 -0.91 5.68 23.83
CA ASP A 100 -1.04 6.67 22.74
C ASP A 100 0.29 7.37 22.41
N ALA A 101 1.39 6.93 23.03
CA ALA A 101 2.70 7.53 22.80
C ALA A 101 3.25 7.14 21.42
N GLY A 102 2.97 7.99 20.43
CA GLY A 102 3.58 7.91 19.11
C GLY A 102 2.65 7.36 18.04
N ARG A 103 3.25 6.69 17.05
CA ARG A 103 2.51 6.06 15.95
C ARG A 103 3.01 4.63 15.76
N PRO A 104 2.14 3.66 15.49
CA PRO A 104 0.68 3.81 15.33
C PRO A 104 -0.07 3.89 16.66
N ILE A 105 -1.35 4.28 16.61
CA ILE A 105 -2.27 4.32 17.77
C ILE A 105 -3.16 3.08 17.85
N ILE A 106 -3.14 2.22 16.83
CA ILE A 106 -3.86 0.94 16.78
C ILE A 106 -2.89 -0.23 16.57
N SER A 107 -3.20 -1.38 17.19
CA SER A 107 -2.41 -2.61 17.11
C SER A 107 -2.90 -3.53 16.00
N ASP A 108 -4.22 -3.63 15.84
CA ASP A 108 -4.86 -4.60 14.95
C ASP A 108 -6.03 -3.93 14.21
N ALA A 109 -6.29 -4.39 13.00
CA ALA A 109 -7.52 -4.11 12.28
C ALA A 109 -8.02 -5.34 11.52
N VAL A 110 -9.33 -5.44 11.34
CA VAL A 110 -9.98 -6.48 10.52
C VAL A 110 -11.09 -5.87 9.67
N VAL A 111 -11.40 -6.51 8.55
CA VAL A 111 -12.50 -6.14 7.67
C VAL A 111 -13.58 -7.22 7.72
N LEU A 112 -14.82 -6.80 7.96
CA LEU A 112 -16.02 -7.61 7.70
C LEU A 112 -16.76 -6.99 6.51
N THR A 113 -17.02 -7.78 5.47
CA THR A 113 -17.77 -7.31 4.29
C THR A 113 -19.21 -7.79 4.35
N VAL A 114 -20.16 -6.86 4.30
CA VAL A 114 -21.59 -7.14 4.21
C VAL A 114 -22.00 -7.16 2.75
N LEU A 115 -22.32 -8.36 2.24
CA LEU A 115 -22.69 -8.60 0.85
C LEU A 115 -24.22 -8.73 0.68
N ALA A 116 -24.71 -8.58 -0.55
CA ALA A 116 -26.10 -8.87 -0.87
C ALA A 116 -26.40 -10.39 -0.89
N GLY A 117 -25.38 -11.22 -1.11
CA GLY A 117 -25.49 -12.68 -1.12
C GLY A 117 -24.12 -13.32 -0.99
N ALA A 118 -24.09 -14.65 -0.86
CA ALA A 118 -22.83 -15.39 -0.81
C ALA A 118 -22.00 -15.16 -2.09
N PRO A 119 -20.70 -14.83 -1.97
CA PRO A 119 -19.83 -14.69 -3.13
C PRO A 119 -19.44 -16.07 -3.67
N PRO A 120 -18.94 -16.17 -4.91
CA PRO A 120 -18.34 -17.41 -5.43
C PRO A 120 -17.26 -17.96 -4.49
N GLN A 121 -17.07 -19.28 -4.49
CA GLN A 121 -16.00 -19.91 -3.72
C GLN A 121 -14.64 -19.36 -4.14
N GLY A 122 -13.82 -18.98 -3.16
CA GLY A 122 -12.50 -18.40 -3.43
C GLY A 122 -12.55 -16.98 -4.00
N ALA A 123 -13.66 -16.25 -3.88
CA ALA A 123 -13.70 -14.83 -4.22
C ALA A 123 -12.66 -14.01 -3.45
N PHE A 124 -12.07 -13.02 -4.11
CA PHE A 124 -11.34 -11.96 -3.42
C PHE A 124 -12.32 -11.04 -2.68
N ARG A 125 -11.86 -10.46 -1.58
CA ARG A 125 -12.63 -9.43 -0.87
C ARG A 125 -12.69 -8.19 -1.77
N PRO A 126 -13.88 -7.58 -1.99
CA PRO A 126 -13.94 -6.28 -2.65
C PRO A 126 -13.22 -5.21 -1.80
N PRO A 127 -12.77 -4.10 -2.38
CA PRO A 127 -12.04 -3.08 -1.64
C PRO A 127 -12.83 -2.59 -0.42
N TYR A 128 -12.15 -2.42 0.73
CA TYR A 128 -12.83 -2.04 1.97
C TYR A 128 -13.31 -0.57 1.98
N SER A 129 -12.72 0.27 1.12
CA SER A 129 -13.13 1.65 0.89
C SER A 129 -14.24 1.74 -0.16
N GLY A 130 -14.98 2.84 -0.16
CA GLY A 130 -16.04 3.12 -1.15
C GLY A 130 -17.29 2.26 -0.97
N GLY A 131 -18.31 2.48 -1.82
CA GLY A 131 -19.58 1.77 -1.79
C GLY A 131 -19.71 0.60 -2.77
N ASP A 132 -18.79 0.50 -3.74
CA ASP A 132 -18.76 -0.62 -4.67
C ASP A 132 -18.19 -1.87 -3.98
N LYS A 133 -18.99 -2.93 -3.92
CA LYS A 133 -18.62 -4.23 -3.34
C LYS A 133 -18.82 -5.37 -4.34
N ALA A 134 -18.76 -5.06 -5.63
CA ALA A 134 -18.75 -6.09 -6.67
C ALA A 134 -17.54 -7.01 -6.51
N ILE A 135 -17.77 -8.32 -6.66
CA ILE A 135 -16.68 -9.30 -6.68
C ILE A 135 -15.95 -9.18 -8.01
N ILE A 136 -14.68 -8.78 -7.94
CA ILE A 136 -13.84 -8.56 -9.14
C ILE A 136 -13.36 -9.89 -9.73
N ALA A 137 -12.93 -10.81 -8.86
CA ALA A 137 -12.34 -12.08 -9.26
C ALA A 137 -12.38 -13.11 -8.13
N THR A 138 -11.98 -14.33 -8.46
CA THR A 138 -11.73 -15.47 -7.57
C THR A 138 -10.29 -15.93 -7.70
N ALA A 139 -9.82 -16.72 -6.73
CA ALA A 139 -8.49 -17.32 -6.77
C ALA A 139 -8.28 -18.26 -7.98
N SER A 140 -9.34 -18.79 -8.59
CA SER A 140 -9.24 -19.57 -9.84
C SER A 140 -8.99 -18.72 -11.09
N ASP A 141 -9.17 -17.40 -11.00
CA ASP A 141 -8.89 -16.47 -12.10
C ASP A 141 -7.41 -16.04 -12.12
N LEU A 142 -6.61 -16.43 -11.13
CA LEU A 142 -5.19 -16.09 -11.06
C LEU A 142 -4.40 -16.80 -12.16
N ASP A 143 -3.83 -16.02 -13.06
CA ASP A 143 -2.90 -16.50 -14.09
C ASP A 143 -1.44 -16.42 -13.61
N PHE A 144 -0.93 -17.54 -13.10
CA PHE A 144 0.47 -17.66 -12.66
C PHE A 144 1.48 -17.53 -13.80
N SER A 145 1.06 -17.73 -15.06
CA SER A 145 1.95 -17.54 -16.23
C SER A 145 2.33 -16.07 -16.46
N GLN A 146 1.64 -15.14 -15.80
CA GLN A 146 2.01 -13.72 -15.77
C GLN A 146 3.17 -13.41 -14.81
N LEU A 147 3.58 -14.37 -13.98
CA LEU A 147 4.73 -14.23 -13.07
C LEU A 147 6.01 -14.76 -13.73
N GLY A 148 7.15 -14.27 -13.25
CA GLY A 148 8.46 -14.84 -13.59
C GLY A 148 8.67 -16.25 -13.01
N SER A 149 9.68 -16.93 -13.56
CA SER A 149 10.17 -18.24 -13.09
C SER A 149 11.70 -18.26 -13.01
N PHE A 150 12.30 -17.20 -12.48
CA PHE A 150 13.76 -17.05 -12.39
C PHE A 150 14.33 -17.96 -11.31
N ALA A 151 15.48 -18.60 -11.57
CA ALA A 151 16.03 -19.54 -10.61
C ALA A 151 16.40 -18.84 -9.29
N ARG A 152 16.06 -19.45 -8.15
CA ARG A 152 16.59 -19.00 -6.86
C ARG A 152 18.10 -19.23 -6.80
N LEU A 153 18.81 -18.29 -6.19
CA LEU A 153 20.27 -18.28 -6.07
C LEU A 153 20.75 -18.42 -4.61
N GLY A 154 19.82 -18.43 -3.65
CA GLY A 154 20.09 -18.67 -2.24
C GLY A 154 20.13 -17.38 -1.41
N GLY A 155 19.78 -17.50 -0.12
CA GLY A 155 19.73 -16.38 0.82
C GLY A 155 18.47 -15.51 0.70
N GLU A 156 17.56 -15.83 -0.21
CA GLU A 156 16.26 -15.15 -0.30
C GLU A 156 15.45 -15.33 0.98
N PRO A 157 14.58 -14.37 1.35
CA PRO A 157 13.69 -14.50 2.50
C PRO A 157 12.77 -15.72 2.38
N ASP A 158 12.44 -16.31 3.52
CA ASP A 158 11.52 -17.45 3.58
C ASP A 158 10.13 -17.05 3.06
N LEU A 159 9.56 -17.90 2.20
CA LEU A 159 8.29 -17.59 1.53
C LEU A 159 7.12 -17.56 2.50
N ALA A 160 7.14 -18.37 3.57
CA ALA A 160 6.10 -18.36 4.59
C ALA A 160 6.17 -17.09 5.44
N ASP A 161 7.37 -16.62 5.79
CA ASP A 161 7.57 -15.34 6.48
C ASP A 161 7.07 -14.16 5.64
N LEU A 162 7.39 -14.15 4.34
CA LEU A 162 6.87 -13.14 3.40
C LEU A 162 5.35 -13.20 3.34
N THR A 163 4.77 -14.39 3.20
CA THR A 163 3.31 -14.60 3.15
C THR A 163 2.62 -14.08 4.41
N ALA A 164 3.17 -14.37 5.58
CA ALA A 164 2.64 -13.91 6.86
C ALA A 164 2.69 -12.39 7.01
N SER A 165 3.75 -11.74 6.49
CA SER A 165 3.93 -10.28 6.59
C SER A 165 2.93 -9.43 5.82
N VAL A 166 2.22 -10.04 4.86
CA VAL A 166 1.19 -9.38 4.02
C VAL A 166 -0.21 -10.00 4.19
N ALA A 167 -0.37 -10.94 5.13
CA ALA A 167 -1.62 -11.71 5.27
C ALA A 167 -2.81 -10.92 5.82
N ARG A 168 -2.53 -9.84 6.56
CA ARG A 168 -3.54 -9.06 7.26
C ARG A 168 -3.80 -7.76 6.51
N VAL A 169 -4.98 -7.17 6.68
CA VAL A 169 -5.36 -5.91 6.02
C VAL A 169 -4.33 -4.81 6.30
N TRP A 170 -3.83 -4.19 5.23
CA TRP A 170 -3.04 -2.97 5.30
C TRP A 170 -4.02 -1.79 5.24
N LEU A 171 -4.31 -1.19 6.40
CA LEU A 171 -5.33 -0.15 6.53
C LEU A 171 -4.76 1.22 6.13
N GLU A 172 -5.14 1.70 4.95
CA GLU A 172 -4.52 2.84 4.28
C GLU A 172 -5.51 3.84 3.66
N HIS A 173 -6.63 4.11 4.32
CA HIS A 173 -7.64 5.05 3.79
C HIS A 173 -7.27 6.54 3.97
N CYS A 174 -6.00 6.87 4.15
CA CYS A 174 -5.50 8.24 4.18
C CYS A 174 -4.22 8.26 3.36
N THR A 175 -4.22 8.82 2.15
CA THR A 175 -3.06 8.76 1.25
C THR A 175 -2.00 9.84 1.55
N GLN A 176 -1.78 10.14 2.84
CA GLN A 176 -0.89 11.19 3.34
C GLN A 176 -0.02 10.70 4.51
N TRP A 177 1.08 11.39 4.78
CA TRP A 177 2.06 11.03 5.82
C TRP A 177 1.49 10.84 7.24
N ILE A 178 0.35 11.45 7.54
CA ILE A 178 -0.37 11.33 8.82
C ILE A 178 -0.98 9.94 9.03
N GLN A 179 -1.22 9.15 7.97
CA GLN A 179 -1.86 7.82 8.03
C GLN A 179 -1.11 6.83 8.90
N ARG A 180 0.16 7.09 9.18
CA ARG A 180 0.99 6.26 10.07
C ARG A 180 0.34 6.09 11.46
N ASP A 181 -0.56 6.97 11.87
CA ASP A 181 -1.39 6.78 13.06
C ASP A 181 -2.21 5.49 13.01
N ILE A 182 -2.79 5.16 11.86
CA ILE A 182 -3.75 4.07 11.69
C ILE A 182 -3.17 2.82 11.02
N HIS A 183 -1.84 2.73 10.87
CA HIS A 183 -1.18 1.49 10.41
C HIS A 183 -1.15 0.47 11.55
N PRO A 184 -1.99 -0.58 11.55
CA PRO A 184 -2.07 -1.46 12.71
C PRO A 184 -0.77 -2.23 12.88
N GLN A 185 -0.13 -2.07 14.05
CA GLN A 185 1.23 -2.57 14.31
C GLN A 185 1.43 -4.06 13.98
N ASN A 186 0.41 -4.88 14.24
CA ASN A 186 0.45 -6.34 14.04
C ASN A 186 -0.02 -6.74 12.63
N ASN A 187 -0.50 -5.80 11.81
CA ASN A 187 -0.95 -6.07 10.45
C ASN A 187 0.09 -5.70 9.40
N MET A 188 0.79 -4.58 9.61
CA MET A 188 1.64 -3.95 8.61
C MET A 188 2.75 -3.12 9.29
N PRO A 189 3.85 -2.82 8.59
CA PRO A 189 4.83 -1.87 9.12
C PRO A 189 4.23 -0.47 9.24
N ALA A 190 4.86 0.42 10.02
CA ALA A 190 4.29 1.75 10.27
C ALA A 190 4.71 2.80 9.23
N TYR A 191 5.91 2.72 8.65
CA TYR A 191 6.47 3.78 7.81
C TYR A 191 6.60 3.35 6.35
N GLY A 192 6.29 4.25 5.41
CA GLY A 192 6.19 3.99 3.97
C GLY A 192 7.34 3.18 3.38
N ARG A 193 8.59 3.53 3.72
CA ARG A 193 9.79 2.75 3.35
C ARG A 193 9.64 1.27 3.71
N ASP A 194 9.22 1.00 4.94
CA ASP A 194 9.17 -0.36 5.48
C ASP A 194 8.01 -1.15 4.87
N LEU A 195 6.88 -0.50 4.55
CA LEU A 195 5.79 -1.10 3.76
C LEU A 195 6.30 -1.49 2.37
N ALA A 196 6.95 -0.55 1.67
CA ALA A 196 7.46 -0.78 0.32
C ALA A 196 8.53 -1.88 0.31
N MET A 197 9.44 -1.89 1.29
CA MET A 197 10.41 -2.98 1.42
C MET A 197 9.74 -4.33 1.67
N THR A 198 8.69 -4.37 2.52
CA THR A 198 7.95 -5.61 2.82
C THR A 198 7.23 -6.14 1.60
N SER A 199 6.43 -5.30 0.91
CA SER A 199 5.72 -5.72 -0.31
C SER A 199 6.69 -6.03 -1.45
N GLY A 200 7.78 -5.27 -1.58
CA GLY A 200 8.79 -5.45 -2.63
C GLY A 200 9.47 -6.81 -2.56
N ARG A 201 9.78 -7.30 -1.34
CA ARG A 201 10.35 -8.64 -1.13
C ARG A 201 9.38 -9.74 -1.54
N GLY A 202 8.10 -9.61 -1.18
CA GLY A 202 7.05 -10.54 -1.62
C GLY A 202 6.88 -10.54 -3.13
N LEU A 203 6.85 -9.35 -3.74
CA LEU A 203 6.72 -9.16 -5.18
C LEU A 203 7.90 -9.76 -5.96
N LEU A 204 9.12 -9.61 -5.44
CA LEU A 204 10.32 -10.23 -6.01
C LEU A 204 10.26 -11.75 -5.89
N ALA A 205 9.90 -12.29 -4.72
CA ALA A 205 9.78 -13.72 -4.49
C ALA A 205 8.77 -14.40 -5.44
N LEU A 206 7.67 -13.71 -5.78
CA LEU A 206 6.70 -14.19 -6.76
C LEU A 206 7.29 -14.38 -8.17
N GLN A 207 8.40 -13.72 -8.50
CA GLN A 207 9.07 -13.85 -9.80
C GLN A 207 10.09 -15.02 -9.84
N LEU A 208 10.33 -15.68 -8.71
CA LEU A 208 11.31 -16.77 -8.62
C LEU A 208 10.66 -18.14 -8.90
N ASP A 209 11.47 -19.17 -9.11
CA ASP A 209 11.08 -20.52 -9.56
C ASP A 209 10.38 -21.41 -8.50
N TYR A 210 9.68 -20.80 -7.53
CA TYR A 210 8.72 -21.52 -6.68
C TYR A 210 7.58 -22.08 -7.53
N SER A 211 7.03 -23.21 -7.12
CA SER A 211 5.81 -23.76 -7.72
C SER A 211 4.60 -22.86 -7.46
N ASP A 212 3.59 -22.93 -8.33
CA ASP A 212 2.35 -22.16 -8.16
C ASP A 212 1.69 -22.41 -6.80
N ALA A 213 1.73 -23.65 -6.32
CA ALA A 213 1.19 -24.04 -5.02
C ALA A 213 1.93 -23.35 -3.85
N GLU A 214 3.25 -23.18 -3.95
CA GLU A 214 4.04 -22.44 -2.96
C GLU A 214 3.73 -20.94 -3.01
N LYS A 215 3.55 -20.37 -4.22
CA LYS A 215 3.26 -18.95 -4.43
C LYS A 215 1.83 -18.56 -4.06
N GLN A 216 0.89 -19.50 -4.09
CA GLN A 216 -0.55 -19.22 -4.13
C GLN A 216 -1.02 -18.25 -3.05
N MET A 217 -0.67 -18.49 -1.78
CA MET A 217 -1.14 -17.63 -0.69
C MET A 217 -0.46 -16.26 -0.67
N LEU A 218 0.83 -16.18 -1.00
CA LEU A 218 1.51 -14.89 -1.15
C LEU A 218 0.87 -14.06 -2.27
N LEU A 219 0.57 -14.70 -3.41
CA LEU A 219 -0.09 -14.06 -4.54
C LEU A 219 -1.48 -13.56 -4.15
N ILE A 220 -2.28 -14.39 -3.48
CA ILE A 220 -3.62 -14.00 -2.99
C ILE A 220 -3.54 -12.75 -2.10
N HIS A 221 -2.62 -12.72 -1.13
CA HIS A 221 -2.49 -11.58 -0.22
C HIS A 221 -2.03 -10.30 -0.93
N LEU A 222 -1.05 -10.38 -1.83
CA LEU A 222 -0.57 -9.20 -2.58
C LEU A 222 -1.58 -8.72 -3.63
N VAL A 223 -2.33 -9.62 -4.27
CA VAL A 223 -3.45 -9.24 -5.14
C VAL A 223 -4.54 -8.56 -4.33
N GLN A 224 -4.89 -9.08 -3.15
CA GLN A 224 -5.88 -8.43 -2.28
C GLN A 224 -5.46 -7.01 -1.89
N TYR A 225 -4.18 -6.80 -1.57
CA TYR A 225 -3.65 -5.47 -1.31
C TYR A 225 -3.74 -4.57 -2.54
N GLY A 226 -3.39 -5.08 -3.73
CA GLY A 226 -3.58 -4.36 -5.00
C GLY A 226 -5.03 -3.94 -5.26
N LEU A 227 -6.01 -4.80 -4.93
CA LEU A 227 -7.43 -4.47 -5.03
C LEU A 227 -7.84 -3.35 -4.06
N ASP A 228 -7.32 -3.36 -2.82
CA ASP A 228 -7.59 -2.28 -1.87
C ASP A 228 -7.03 -0.94 -2.37
N ILE A 229 -5.81 -0.93 -2.91
CA ILE A 229 -5.21 0.27 -3.54
C ILE A 229 -6.08 0.75 -4.71
N TYR A 230 -6.54 -0.17 -5.56
CA TYR A 230 -7.44 0.17 -6.67
C TYR A 230 -8.74 0.82 -6.18
N GLY A 231 -9.36 0.26 -5.14
CA GLY A 231 -10.57 0.86 -4.54
C GLY A 231 -10.32 2.26 -3.98
N ILE A 232 -9.20 2.48 -3.28
CA ILE A 232 -8.82 3.79 -2.77
C ILE A 232 -8.57 4.78 -3.92
N ALA A 233 -7.92 4.34 -5.00
CA ALA A 233 -7.64 5.17 -6.17
C ALA A 233 -8.94 5.58 -6.91
N ARG A 234 -9.92 4.68 -7.01
CA ARG A 234 -11.26 4.99 -7.56
C ARG A 234 -12.02 6.04 -6.77
N GLU A 235 -11.80 6.10 -5.46
CA GLU A 235 -12.36 7.13 -4.57
C GLU A 235 -11.51 8.43 -4.57
N GLY A 236 -10.60 8.59 -5.53
CA GLY A 236 -9.75 9.78 -5.68
C GLY A 236 -8.46 9.76 -4.84
N GLY A 237 -8.08 8.60 -4.32
CA GLY A 237 -6.81 8.38 -3.65
C GLY A 237 -5.59 8.73 -4.49
N GLN A 238 -4.63 9.44 -3.90
CA GLN A 238 -3.35 9.77 -4.52
C GLN A 238 -2.23 9.67 -3.50
N TRP A 239 -1.22 8.88 -3.81
CA TRP A 239 -0.04 8.67 -2.97
C TRP A 239 1.04 9.65 -3.38
N ASN A 240 0.85 10.94 -3.10
CA ASN A 240 1.77 11.97 -3.59
C ASN A 240 3.20 11.82 -3.02
N ALA A 241 4.19 12.31 -3.78
CA ALA A 241 5.59 12.37 -3.36
C ALA A 241 5.74 13.14 -2.05
N ASN A 242 5.96 12.39 -0.97
CA ASN A 242 5.98 12.92 0.39
C ASN A 242 7.11 12.28 1.20
N GLY A 243 8.36 12.65 0.90
CA GLY A 243 9.52 12.14 1.61
C GLY A 243 9.68 10.64 1.39
N GLY A 244 9.40 9.83 2.42
CA GLY A 244 9.41 8.36 2.38
C GLY A 244 8.13 7.71 2.89
N HIS A 245 6.98 8.39 2.74
CA HIS A 245 5.70 7.93 3.29
C HIS A 245 4.85 7.09 2.33
N ASN A 246 4.84 7.40 1.03
CA ASN A 246 3.80 6.95 0.10
C ASN A 246 4.30 5.99 -1.00
N LEU A 247 5.58 5.60 -0.97
CA LEU A 247 6.19 4.68 -1.94
C LEU A 247 5.66 3.24 -1.86
N GLY A 248 5.76 2.50 -2.97
CA GLY A 248 5.55 1.05 -3.05
C GLY A 248 4.08 0.60 -3.12
N ARG A 249 3.17 1.45 -3.59
CA ARG A 249 1.74 1.09 -3.80
C ARG A 249 1.46 0.68 -5.24
N LYS A 250 2.24 1.18 -6.19
CA LYS A 250 1.97 0.97 -7.61
C LYS A 250 2.14 -0.48 -8.05
N LEU A 251 3.21 -1.16 -7.62
CA LEU A 251 3.46 -2.53 -8.06
C LEU A 251 2.42 -3.57 -7.57
N PRO A 252 1.95 -3.56 -6.30
CA PRO A 252 0.84 -4.43 -5.90
C PRO A 252 -0.42 -4.26 -6.76
N LEU A 253 -0.78 -3.01 -7.12
CA LEU A 253 -1.91 -2.73 -8.01
C LEU A 253 -1.66 -3.27 -9.42
N LEU A 254 -0.47 -3.04 -9.96
CA LEU A 254 -0.08 -3.57 -11.28
C LEU A 254 -0.11 -5.10 -11.29
N LEU A 255 0.46 -5.75 -10.26
CA LEU A 255 0.39 -7.20 -10.07
C LEU A 255 -1.06 -7.68 -10.17
N ALA A 256 -1.97 -7.09 -9.40
CA ALA A 256 -3.38 -7.46 -9.38
C ALA A 256 -4.02 -7.32 -10.78
N GLY A 257 -3.81 -6.20 -11.46
CA GLY A 257 -4.33 -6.01 -12.81
C GLY A 257 -3.77 -7.02 -13.81
N LYS A 258 -2.48 -7.33 -13.72
CA LYS A 258 -1.79 -8.23 -14.66
C LYS A 258 -2.23 -9.69 -14.50
N VAL A 259 -2.21 -10.23 -13.28
CA VAL A 259 -2.54 -11.67 -13.05
C VAL A 259 -4.04 -11.96 -13.17
N LEU A 260 -4.89 -10.94 -13.10
CA LEU A 260 -6.34 -11.03 -13.28
C LEU A 260 -6.78 -10.62 -14.69
N HIS A 261 -5.86 -10.23 -15.58
CA HIS A 261 -6.17 -9.71 -16.92
C HIS A 261 -7.20 -8.57 -16.90
N ASN A 262 -7.05 -7.64 -15.97
CA ASN A 262 -8.01 -6.58 -15.71
C ASN A 262 -7.47 -5.21 -16.16
N ASP A 263 -7.92 -4.77 -17.34
CA ASP A 263 -7.50 -3.50 -17.95
C ASP A 263 -7.91 -2.27 -17.14
N ASP A 264 -9.04 -2.30 -16.42
CA ASP A 264 -9.48 -1.19 -15.57
C ASP A 264 -8.51 -0.97 -14.40
N ILE A 265 -8.00 -2.05 -13.80
CA ILE A 265 -6.96 -1.95 -12.77
C ILE A 265 -5.64 -1.51 -13.38
N LEU A 266 -5.25 -2.09 -14.53
CA LEU A 266 -3.99 -1.73 -15.20
C LEU A 266 -3.95 -0.26 -15.63
N ALA A 267 -5.07 0.34 -16.00
CA ALA A 267 -5.16 1.76 -16.33
C ALA A 267 -4.65 2.65 -15.18
N TYR A 268 -4.94 2.31 -13.93
CA TYR A 268 -4.43 3.05 -12.77
C TYR A 268 -2.92 2.89 -12.57
N ALA A 269 -2.31 1.80 -13.03
CA ALA A 269 -0.86 1.61 -13.00
C ALA A 269 -0.12 2.33 -14.15
N ASP A 270 -0.82 2.80 -15.17
CA ASP A 270 -0.20 3.53 -16.28
C ASP A 270 0.06 4.98 -15.87
N ALA A 271 1.34 5.37 -15.70
CA ALA A 271 1.71 6.73 -15.32
C ALA A 271 1.24 7.81 -16.30
N ALA A 272 1.05 7.49 -17.59
CA ALA A 272 0.53 8.46 -18.56
C ALA A 272 -0.97 8.72 -18.40
N GLN A 273 -1.71 7.78 -17.81
CA GLN A 273 -3.13 7.92 -17.51
C GLN A 273 -3.36 8.43 -16.08
N HIS A 274 -2.60 7.90 -15.12
CA HIS A 274 -2.75 8.16 -13.69
C HIS A 274 -1.39 8.41 -13.02
N PHE A 275 -0.96 9.68 -12.99
CA PHE A 275 0.27 10.11 -12.33
C PHE A 275 0.10 10.33 -10.80
N ILE A 276 -0.43 9.32 -10.11
CA ILE A 276 -0.90 9.43 -8.71
C ILE A 276 -0.01 8.74 -7.68
N PHE A 277 1.10 8.13 -8.10
CA PHE A 277 1.97 7.35 -7.23
C PHE A 277 3.29 8.05 -6.94
N HIS A 278 3.71 7.99 -5.68
CA HIS A 278 4.95 8.53 -5.15
C HIS A 278 6.16 8.01 -5.94
N ASP A 279 6.11 6.73 -6.31
CA ASP A 279 7.16 6.06 -7.09
C ASP A 279 7.39 6.76 -8.44
N ASP A 280 6.37 7.31 -9.08
CA ASP A 280 6.52 8.06 -10.33
C ASP A 280 6.91 9.51 -10.06
N GLN A 281 6.20 10.15 -9.12
CA GLN A 281 6.30 11.58 -8.82
C GLN A 281 7.66 12.04 -8.27
N GLN A 282 8.52 11.11 -7.85
CA GLN A 282 9.88 11.40 -7.38
C GLN A 282 10.96 11.28 -8.46
N HIS A 283 10.65 10.73 -9.63
CA HIS A 283 11.68 10.42 -10.64
C HIS A 283 11.46 11.21 -11.91
N PHE A 284 12.55 11.69 -12.49
CA PHE A 284 12.53 12.53 -13.68
C PHE A 284 13.85 12.40 -14.45
N TYR A 285 13.88 12.94 -15.66
CA TYR A 285 15.15 13.20 -16.35
C TYR A 285 15.48 14.68 -16.16
N VAL A 286 16.70 14.97 -15.70
CA VAL A 286 17.17 16.34 -15.55
C VAL A 286 17.04 17.07 -16.87
N SER A 287 16.43 18.26 -16.84
CA SER A 287 16.29 19.14 -17.99
C SER A 287 16.92 20.51 -17.70
N GLN A 288 16.85 21.42 -18.67
CA GLN A 288 17.27 22.81 -18.44
C GLN A 288 16.47 23.48 -17.31
N VAL A 289 15.24 23.03 -17.04
CA VAL A 289 14.40 23.56 -15.95
C VAL A 289 15.05 23.33 -14.59
N GLU A 290 15.54 22.13 -14.31
CA GLU A 290 16.17 21.80 -13.04
C GLU A 290 17.55 22.48 -12.89
N VAL A 291 18.31 22.59 -13.99
CA VAL A 291 19.56 23.36 -14.02
C VAL A 291 19.27 24.83 -13.66
N ASP A 292 18.36 25.49 -14.38
CA ASP A 292 18.03 26.90 -14.12
C ASP A 292 17.46 27.11 -12.72
N MET A 293 16.61 26.19 -12.24
CA MET A 293 16.03 26.24 -10.90
C MET A 293 17.12 26.22 -9.83
N THR A 294 18.05 25.27 -9.89
CA THR A 294 19.11 25.07 -8.88
C THR A 294 20.18 26.17 -8.87
N HIS A 295 20.34 26.92 -9.97
CA HIS A 295 21.19 28.11 -10.04
C HIS A 295 20.46 29.44 -9.73
N SER A 296 19.19 29.38 -9.30
CA SER A 296 18.39 30.56 -8.98
C SER A 296 18.21 30.77 -7.48
N SER A 297 17.75 31.96 -7.10
CA SER A 297 17.34 32.25 -5.71
C SER A 297 16.06 31.51 -5.27
N ALA A 298 15.37 30.83 -6.18
CA ALA A 298 14.18 30.04 -5.85
C ALA A 298 14.54 28.63 -5.36
N TRP A 299 15.79 28.16 -5.60
CA TRP A 299 16.25 26.88 -5.10
C TRP A 299 16.22 26.83 -3.58
N ASN A 300 15.58 25.80 -3.04
CA ASN A 300 15.33 25.65 -1.61
C ASN A 300 15.37 24.15 -1.22
N PRO A 301 16.55 23.51 -1.35
CA PRO A 301 16.73 22.11 -0.99
C PRO A 301 16.63 21.94 0.53
N ASP A 302 16.48 20.69 0.97
CA ASP A 302 16.45 20.33 2.38
C ASP A 302 17.78 20.69 3.07
N ASP A 303 17.71 21.44 4.17
CA ASP A 303 18.87 22.03 4.87
C ASP A 303 19.72 21.00 5.64
N ARG A 304 19.26 19.75 5.74
CA ARG A 304 19.99 18.65 6.37
C ARG A 304 20.99 17.99 5.44
N ALA A 305 21.00 18.33 4.15
CA ALA A 305 21.90 17.78 3.14
C ALA A 305 22.69 18.89 2.45
N ASP A 306 23.90 18.57 1.99
CA ASP A 306 24.71 19.51 1.22
C ASP A 306 23.98 19.92 -0.07
N PRO A 307 23.80 21.22 -0.34
CA PRO A 307 23.13 21.68 -1.55
C PRO A 307 24.09 21.55 -2.74
N ILE A 308 23.80 20.63 -3.66
CA ILE A 308 24.54 20.47 -4.92
C ILE A 308 23.60 20.76 -6.09
N PRO A 309 23.88 21.77 -6.94
CA PRO A 309 23.02 22.12 -8.06
C PRO A 309 23.16 21.10 -9.20
N TYR A 310 22.19 21.11 -10.12
CA TYR A 310 22.33 20.43 -11.40
C TYR A 310 23.11 21.30 -12.39
N GLU A 311 23.92 20.65 -13.20
CA GLU A 311 24.72 21.31 -14.24
C GLU A 311 24.22 20.94 -15.64
N VAL A 312 24.60 21.72 -16.66
CA VAL A 312 24.23 21.43 -18.06
C VAL A 312 24.66 20.01 -18.49
N ALA A 313 25.75 19.50 -17.92
CA ALA A 313 26.25 18.14 -18.18
C ALA A 313 25.34 17.03 -17.60
N ASP A 314 24.43 17.37 -16.68
CA ASP A 314 23.49 16.42 -16.08
C ASP A 314 22.20 16.27 -16.92
N ILE A 315 21.97 17.10 -17.96
CA ILE A 315 20.76 17.02 -18.78
C ILE A 315 20.61 15.62 -19.40
N GLY A 316 19.43 15.02 -19.22
CA GLY A 316 19.11 13.66 -19.62
C GLY A 316 19.46 12.59 -18.58
N MET A 317 20.12 12.95 -17.48
CA MET A 317 20.38 12.02 -16.38
C MET A 317 19.07 11.62 -15.67
N PRO A 318 18.81 10.33 -15.46
CA PRO A 318 17.70 9.88 -14.63
C PRO A 318 17.99 10.23 -13.17
N GLU A 319 17.04 10.87 -12.50
CA GLU A 319 17.28 11.47 -11.20
C GLU A 319 16.05 11.39 -10.29
N TRP A 320 16.33 11.56 -8.99
CA TRP A 320 15.35 11.53 -7.92
C TRP A 320 15.24 12.88 -7.21
N GLY A 321 14.02 13.25 -6.85
CA GLY A 321 13.71 14.43 -6.06
C GLY A 321 12.69 14.10 -4.98
N ILE A 322 12.93 14.57 -3.76
CA ILE A 322 12.10 14.28 -2.57
C ILE A 322 10.60 14.53 -2.82
N ARG A 323 10.31 15.58 -3.59
CA ARG A 323 8.96 16.04 -3.97
C ARG A 323 8.98 16.65 -5.37
N HIS A 324 9.69 16.04 -6.32
CA HIS A 324 9.93 16.63 -7.65
C HIS A 324 8.64 17.13 -8.31
N PHE A 325 7.57 16.32 -8.28
CA PHE A 325 6.29 16.64 -8.91
C PHE A 325 5.65 17.97 -8.44
N ASP A 326 5.68 18.29 -7.15
CA ASP A 326 4.95 19.45 -6.60
C ASP A 326 5.83 20.50 -5.90
N ARG A 327 7.09 20.17 -5.61
CA ARG A 327 8.10 21.07 -5.06
C ARG A 327 9.49 20.78 -5.67
N PRO A 328 9.68 20.98 -7.00
CA PRO A 328 10.96 20.74 -7.67
C PRO A 328 12.10 21.62 -7.14
N ALA A 329 11.78 22.78 -6.54
CA ALA A 329 12.78 23.62 -5.86
C ALA A 329 13.47 22.92 -4.67
N ALA A 330 12.94 21.79 -4.17
CA ALA A 330 13.58 20.97 -3.14
C ALA A 330 14.56 19.94 -3.70
N ASP A 331 14.65 19.79 -5.02
CA ASP A 331 15.53 18.81 -5.65
C ASP A 331 16.99 19.14 -5.37
N ASN A 332 17.77 18.08 -5.18
CA ASN A 332 19.17 18.20 -4.82
C ASN A 332 19.94 17.03 -5.44
N ARG A 333 20.92 17.37 -6.29
CA ARG A 333 21.77 16.40 -7.00
C ARG A 333 22.60 15.54 -6.04
N ALA A 334 22.80 16.00 -4.81
CA ALA A 334 23.60 15.28 -3.83
C ALA A 334 23.08 13.86 -3.58
N TRP A 335 23.98 12.88 -3.60
CA TRP A 335 23.68 11.52 -3.12
C TRP A 335 23.30 11.50 -1.64
N GLY A 336 23.83 12.45 -0.85
CA GLY A 336 23.42 12.68 0.53
C GLY A 336 22.06 13.39 0.71
N ALA A 337 21.31 13.65 -0.37
CA ALA A 337 20.02 14.34 -0.29
C ALA A 337 19.05 13.60 0.67
N THR A 338 18.42 14.36 1.56
CA THR A 338 17.53 13.81 2.58
C THR A 338 16.42 12.97 1.95
N TYR A 339 16.22 11.75 2.47
CA TYR A 339 15.29 10.73 1.98
C TYR A 339 15.67 9.97 0.71
N ARG A 340 16.78 10.29 0.02
CA ARG A 340 17.19 9.55 -1.18
C ARG A 340 17.33 8.04 -0.89
N ASN A 341 18.16 7.68 0.09
CA ASN A 341 18.37 6.27 0.46
C ASN A 341 17.19 5.68 1.27
N VAL A 342 16.34 6.52 1.86
CA VAL A 342 15.08 6.06 2.47
C VAL A 342 14.16 5.48 1.41
N ASN A 343 14.15 6.04 0.20
CA ASN A 343 13.27 5.58 -0.88
C ASN A 343 13.97 4.58 -1.80
N GLY A 344 15.22 4.86 -2.16
CA GLY A 344 15.95 4.19 -3.25
C GLY A 344 16.03 2.67 -3.11
N TYR A 345 16.33 2.13 -1.93
CA TYR A 345 16.41 0.68 -1.73
C TYR A 345 15.05 -0.02 -1.97
N SER A 346 13.98 0.50 -1.39
CA SER A 346 12.63 -0.06 -1.56
C SER A 346 12.08 0.12 -2.98
N GLN A 347 12.28 1.28 -3.60
CA GLN A 347 11.83 1.55 -4.97
C GLN A 347 12.59 0.70 -5.98
N THR A 348 13.91 0.56 -5.84
CA THR A 348 14.72 -0.33 -6.69
C THR A 348 14.29 -1.78 -6.56
N THR A 349 13.89 -2.22 -5.35
CA THR A 349 13.34 -3.58 -5.15
C THR A 349 12.03 -3.78 -5.93
N HIS A 350 11.13 -2.79 -5.92
CA HIS A 350 9.90 -2.82 -6.72
C HIS A 350 10.19 -2.81 -8.21
N VAL A 351 11.06 -1.90 -8.67
CA VAL A 351 11.47 -1.80 -10.07
C VAL A 351 12.05 -3.11 -10.58
N PHE A 352 12.91 -3.76 -9.79
CA PHE A 352 13.49 -5.04 -10.17
C PHE A 352 12.42 -6.13 -10.29
N ALA A 353 11.51 -6.24 -9.32
CA ALA A 353 10.39 -7.17 -9.41
C ALA A 353 9.49 -6.88 -10.62
N ALA A 354 9.23 -5.61 -10.93
CA ALA A 354 8.45 -5.21 -12.11
C ALA A 354 9.15 -5.61 -13.43
N ARG A 355 10.49 -5.49 -13.51
CA ARG A 355 11.26 -5.95 -14.67
C ARG A 355 11.17 -7.46 -14.87
N LEU A 356 11.38 -8.24 -13.81
CA LEU A 356 11.27 -9.69 -13.87
C LEU A 356 9.84 -10.14 -14.25
N MET A 357 8.82 -9.40 -13.82
CA MET A 357 7.43 -9.65 -14.20
C MET A 357 7.10 -9.19 -15.65
N GLY A 358 8.01 -8.50 -16.34
CA GLY A 358 7.73 -7.92 -17.67
C GLY A 358 6.70 -6.78 -17.64
N ALA A 359 6.69 -5.99 -16.57
CA ALA A 359 5.69 -4.96 -16.29
C ALA A 359 6.15 -3.51 -16.55
N GLN A 360 7.35 -3.32 -17.08
CA GLN A 360 7.93 -1.97 -17.28
C GLN A 360 7.07 -1.09 -18.19
N ASP A 361 6.59 -1.62 -19.31
CA ASP A 361 5.75 -0.88 -20.25
C ASP A 361 4.38 -0.53 -19.65
N MET A 362 3.82 -1.43 -18.83
CA MET A 362 2.55 -1.19 -18.11
C MET A 362 2.68 -0.12 -17.03
N TRP A 363 3.86 -0.02 -16.41
CA TRP A 363 4.17 1.03 -15.43
C TRP A 363 4.27 2.42 -16.10
N ASN A 364 4.81 2.45 -17.31
CA ASN A 364 4.90 3.60 -18.21
C ASN A 364 5.65 4.83 -17.64
N TRP A 365 6.74 4.61 -16.90
CA TRP A 365 7.58 5.70 -16.38
C TRP A 365 9.08 5.38 -16.44
N PRO A 366 9.73 5.51 -17.62
CA PRO A 366 11.13 5.10 -17.82
C PRO A 366 12.14 5.74 -16.85
N ALA A 367 11.92 6.99 -16.44
CA ALA A 367 12.83 7.71 -15.54
C ALA A 367 13.06 6.98 -14.21
N LEU A 368 12.03 6.34 -13.66
CA LEU A 368 12.16 5.51 -12.44
C LEU A 368 13.05 4.29 -12.68
N PHE A 369 12.86 3.60 -13.82
CA PHE A 369 13.61 2.39 -14.14
C PHE A 369 15.09 2.68 -14.38
N ASP A 370 15.38 3.74 -15.13
CA ASP A 370 16.76 4.17 -15.40
C ASP A 370 17.43 4.71 -14.12
N TYR A 371 16.66 5.40 -13.25
CA TYR A 371 17.18 5.85 -11.96
C TYR A 371 17.50 4.67 -11.04
N ALA A 372 16.68 3.61 -11.03
CA ALA A 372 16.94 2.42 -10.22
C ALA A 372 18.28 1.75 -10.59
N ASP A 373 18.66 1.78 -11.87
CA ASP A 373 19.97 1.29 -12.31
C ASP A 373 21.09 2.16 -11.77
N ARG A 374 21.00 3.48 -11.98
CA ARG A 374 21.97 4.44 -11.44
C ARG A 374 22.09 4.36 -9.92
N PHE A 375 20.97 4.16 -9.22
CA PHE A 375 20.93 3.98 -7.78
C PHE A 375 21.65 2.69 -7.37
N TYR A 376 21.37 1.56 -8.02
CA TYR A 376 22.06 0.31 -7.73
C TYR A 376 23.56 0.40 -8.01
N GLU A 377 23.97 0.97 -9.14
CA GLU A 377 25.39 1.17 -9.46
C GLU A 377 26.15 1.96 -8.39
N THR A 378 25.47 2.90 -7.74
CA THR A 378 26.07 3.78 -6.72
C THR A 378 25.97 3.21 -5.30
N GLU A 379 24.84 2.61 -4.95
CA GLU A 379 24.45 2.25 -3.57
C GLU A 379 24.27 0.72 -3.38
N SER A 380 24.78 -0.10 -4.29
CA SER A 380 24.65 -1.58 -4.28
C SER A 380 24.96 -2.21 -2.92
N GLN A 381 25.97 -1.68 -2.22
CA GLN A 381 26.42 -2.17 -0.91
C GLN A 381 25.37 -2.03 0.20
N GLY A 382 24.34 -1.19 0.01
CA GLY A 382 23.24 -1.06 0.97
C GLY A 382 22.13 -2.10 0.78
N PHE A 383 22.15 -2.89 -0.31
CA PHE A 383 21.20 -3.97 -0.52
C PHE A 383 21.62 -5.26 0.21
N PRO A 384 20.67 -6.11 0.62
CA PRO A 384 21.00 -7.45 1.11
C PRO A 384 21.71 -8.30 0.06
N ASP A 385 22.62 -9.19 0.49
CA ASP A 385 23.42 -10.03 -0.41
C ASP A 385 22.59 -10.84 -1.42
N TYR A 386 21.44 -11.39 -1.01
CA TYR A 386 20.55 -12.12 -1.91
C TYR A 386 20.00 -11.22 -3.03
N PHE A 387 19.69 -9.96 -2.71
CA PHE A 387 19.17 -9.01 -3.69
C PHE A 387 20.25 -8.67 -4.71
N GLN A 388 21.47 -8.39 -4.25
CA GLN A 388 22.60 -8.13 -5.15
C GLN A 388 22.85 -9.32 -6.08
N THR A 389 22.84 -10.54 -5.53
CA THR A 389 23.03 -11.78 -6.30
C THR A 389 21.95 -11.96 -7.39
N LEU A 390 20.69 -11.73 -7.05
CA LEU A 390 19.59 -11.80 -8.02
C LEU A 390 19.69 -10.68 -9.07
N TRP A 391 20.00 -9.46 -8.66
CA TRP A 391 20.15 -8.32 -9.56
C TRP A 391 21.26 -8.60 -10.59
N ASP A 392 22.45 -8.99 -10.13
CA ASP A 392 23.59 -9.25 -11.01
C ASP A 392 23.31 -10.39 -12.01
N ALA A 393 22.49 -11.38 -11.61
CA ALA A 393 22.13 -12.50 -12.46
C ALA A 393 21.03 -12.19 -13.49
N TYR A 394 20.04 -11.36 -13.13
CA TYR A 394 18.79 -11.25 -13.90
C TYR A 394 18.41 -9.84 -14.33
N ARG A 395 19.20 -8.81 -13.99
CA ARG A 395 18.91 -7.45 -14.44
C ARG A 395 19.01 -7.32 -15.97
N ASN A 396 19.99 -7.96 -16.60
CA ASN A 396 20.33 -7.73 -18.01
C ASN A 396 19.44 -8.48 -19.00
#